data_AF-A0A7X7GMT0-F1
#
_entry.id   AF-A0A7X7GMT0-F1
#
_cell.length_a   1.000
_cell.length_b   1.000
_cell.length_c   1.000
_cell.angle_alpha   90.00
_cell.angle_beta   90.00
_cell.angle_gamma   90.00
#
_symmetry.space_group_name_H-M   'P 1'
#
loop_
_entity.id
_entity.type
_entity.pdbx_description
1 polymer ?
#
loop_
_entity_poly.entity_id
_entity_poly.type
_entity_poly.pdbx_seq_one_letter_code
_entity_poly.pdbx_strand_id
1 'polypeptide(L)'
;MIRPRLLPHTVTYKPMLGNGPYGPVFGDPVTARARVQFQRRMVRTAQATEVMSAATIYFRPGNTPGIGGMVTLPDGTEREVIVQSEHVGSREVELVSVDVG
;
A
#
# COMPACT_ATOMS: atom_id res chain seq x y z
N MET A 1 -6.51 17.57 4.19
CA MET A 1 -5.71 17.09 5.33
C MET A 1 -6.52 16.11 6.19
N ILE A 2 -6.20 14.82 6.08
CA ILE A 2 -6.65 13.78 7.01
C ILE A 2 -6.11 14.06 8.42
N ARG A 3 -7.02 14.03 9.41
CA ARG A 3 -6.64 14.18 10.82
C ARG A 3 -5.78 13.00 11.28
N PRO A 4 -4.66 13.21 12.01
CA PRO A 4 -3.78 12.13 12.47
C PRO A 4 -4.50 11.00 13.21
N ARG A 5 -5.57 11.32 13.95
CA ARG A 5 -6.41 10.34 14.68
C ARG A 5 -7.09 9.31 13.77
N LEU A 6 -7.26 9.61 12.48
CA LEU A 6 -7.85 8.68 11.50
C LEU A 6 -6.84 7.71 10.90
N LEU A 7 -5.54 7.88 11.19
CA LEU A 7 -4.44 7.02 10.74
C LEU A 7 -3.75 6.44 11.98
N PRO A 8 -4.39 5.48 12.69
CA PRO A 8 -3.90 5.01 13.98
C PRO A 8 -2.66 4.11 13.88
N HIS A 9 -2.40 3.53 12.71
CA HIS A 9 -1.30 2.58 12.51
C HIS A 9 -0.05 3.28 11.99
N THR A 10 1.07 2.61 12.17
CA THR A 10 2.34 2.91 11.52
C THR A 10 2.68 1.70 10.66
N VAL A 11 3.04 1.94 9.40
CA VAL A 11 3.51 0.91 8.47
C VAL A 11 4.88 1.31 7.95
N THR A 12 5.66 0.32 7.54
CA THR A 12 6.92 0.54 6.82
C THR A 12 6.76 0.00 5.42
N TYR A 13 7.24 0.73 4.41
CA TYR A 13 7.25 0.23 3.05
C TYR A 13 8.59 0.46 2.38
N LYS A 14 8.95 -0.40 1.44
CA LYS A 14 10.14 -0.25 0.60
C LYS A 14 9.67 0.12 -0.81
N PRO A 15 10.01 1.32 -1.31
CA PRO A 15 9.59 1.75 -2.64
C PRO A 15 10.29 0.91 -3.71
N MET A 16 9.55 0.55 -4.76
CA MET A 16 10.11 -0.16 -5.90
C MET A 16 10.92 0.82 -6.76
N LEU A 17 12.23 0.56 -6.94
CA LEU A 17 13.13 1.37 -7.76
C LEU A 17 13.22 0.88 -9.21
N GLY A 18 12.86 -0.38 -9.45
CA GLY A 18 12.86 -1.00 -10.77
C GLY A 18 13.25 -2.47 -10.72
N ASN A 19 13.50 -3.06 -11.89
CA ASN A 19 13.94 -4.45 -12.01
C ASN A 19 15.44 -4.49 -12.32
N GLY A 20 16.20 -5.17 -11.46
CA GLY A 20 17.60 -5.49 -11.69
C GLY A 20 17.78 -6.88 -12.30
N PRO A 21 19.03 -7.30 -12.56
CA PRO A 21 19.34 -8.61 -13.16
C PRO A 21 18.83 -9.81 -12.36
N TYR A 22 18.58 -9.63 -11.06
CA TYR A 22 18.18 -10.67 -10.13
C TYR A 22 16.75 -10.49 -9.59
N GLY A 23 15.96 -9.60 -10.20
CA GLY A 23 14.58 -9.32 -9.78
C GLY A 23 14.37 -7.90 -9.26
N PRO A 24 13.28 -7.65 -8.51
CA PRO A 24 12.90 -6.32 -8.09
C PRO A 24 13.93 -5.70 -7.14
N VAL A 25 14.24 -4.42 -7.36
CA VAL A 25 15.14 -3.61 -6.54
C VAL A 25 14.30 -2.63 -5.75
N PHE A 26 14.46 -2.64 -4.43
CA PHE A 26 13.75 -1.76 -3.52
C PHE A 26 14.69 -0.70 -2.95
N GLY A 27 14.13 0.48 -2.67
CA GLY A 27 14.82 1.57 -1.99
C GLY A 27 14.78 1.43 -0.48
N ASP A 28 15.30 2.44 0.19
CA ASP A 28 15.34 2.49 1.66
C ASP A 28 13.93 2.40 2.26
N PRO A 29 13.76 1.70 3.39
CA PRO A 29 12.47 1.62 4.06
C PRO A 29 11.96 2.99 4.51
N VAL A 30 10.70 3.29 4.19
CA VAL A 30 9.98 4.51 4.58
C VAL A 30 8.89 4.16 5.59
N THR A 31 8.88 4.84 6.73
CA THR A 31 7.84 4.68 7.75
C THR A 31 6.76 5.75 7.60
N ALA A 32 5.49 5.34 7.54
CA ALA A 32 4.36 6.24 7.34
C ALA A 32 3.18 5.92 8.28
N ARG A 33 2.41 6.97 8.61
CA ARG A 33 1.14 6.81 9.33
C ARG A 33 0.04 6.42 8.37
N ALA A 34 -0.71 5.39 8.73
CA ALA A 34 -1.74 4.83 7.89
C ALA A 34 -2.95 4.35 8.70
N ARG A 35 -4.06 4.10 8.01
CA ARG A 35 -5.13 3.25 8.50
C ARG A 35 -5.11 1.97 7.68
N VAL A 36 -5.00 0.83 8.35
CA VAL A 36 -5.03 -0.49 7.71
C VAL A 36 -6.38 -1.12 7.99
N GLN A 37 -7.00 -1.66 6.95
CA GLN A 37 -8.21 -2.47 7.04
C GLN A 37 -7.89 -3.87 6.51
N PHE A 38 -7.83 -4.84 7.41
CA PHE A 38 -7.65 -6.25 7.07
C PHE A 38 -8.99 -6.83 6.62
N GLN A 39 -9.32 -6.62 5.34
CA GLN A 39 -10.50 -7.17 4.72
C GLN A 39 -10.12 -7.81 3.41
N ARG A 40 -10.40 -9.11 3.29
CA ARG A 40 -10.27 -9.84 2.04
C ARG A 40 -11.36 -9.41 1.06
N ARG A 41 -10.96 -8.95 -0.12
CA ARG A 41 -11.89 -8.61 -1.21
C ARG A 41 -11.23 -8.82 -2.55
N MET A 42 -12.03 -9.12 -3.56
CA MET A 42 -11.54 -9.13 -4.94
C MET A 42 -11.24 -7.69 -5.35
N VAL A 43 -10.04 -7.47 -5.88
CA VAL A 43 -9.62 -6.21 -6.48
C VAL A 43 -9.12 -6.49 -7.89
N ARG A 44 -9.34 -5.52 -8.79
CA ARG A 44 -8.84 -5.60 -10.15
C ARG A 44 -7.47 -4.94 -10.23
N THR A 45 -6.47 -5.68 -10.70
CA THR A 45 -5.11 -5.17 -10.90
C THR A 45 -5.03 -4.24 -12.11
N ALA A 46 -3.88 -3.56 -12.27
CA ALA A 46 -3.59 -2.74 -13.44
C ALA A 46 -3.65 -3.54 -14.75
N GLN A 47 -3.38 -4.85 -14.71
CA GLN A 47 -3.44 -5.77 -15.85
C GLN A 47 -4.84 -6.36 -16.09
N ALA A 48 -5.87 -5.74 -15.50
CA ALA A 48 -7.26 -6.17 -15.60
C ALA A 48 -7.57 -7.57 -15.02
N THR A 49 -6.66 -8.17 -14.26
CA THR A 49 -6.85 -9.45 -13.56
C THR A 49 -7.54 -9.23 -12.22
N GLU A 50 -8.41 -10.15 -11.80
CA GLU A 50 -8.99 -10.13 -10.46
C GLU A 50 -8.13 -10.93 -9.49
N VAL A 51 -7.72 -10.30 -8.39
CA VAL A 51 -6.90 -10.91 -7.33
C VAL A 51 -7.50 -10.63 -5.95
N MET A 52 -7.18 -11.47 -4.97
CA MET A 52 -7.67 -11.30 -3.61
C MET A 52 -6.73 -10.36 -2.83
N SER A 53 -7.20 -9.18 -2.42
CA SER A 53 -6.41 -8.31 -1.56
C SER A 53 -6.41 -8.79 -0.12
N ALA A 54 -5.27 -8.75 0.58
CA ALA A 54 -5.17 -9.09 2.00
C ALA A 54 -5.66 -7.94 2.90
N ALA A 55 -5.31 -6.71 2.51
CA ALA A 55 -5.65 -5.50 3.24
C ALA A 55 -5.79 -4.30 2.30
N THR A 56 -6.52 -3.30 2.78
CA THR A 56 -6.58 -1.96 2.19
C THR A 56 -5.93 -0.97 3.16
N ILE A 57 -4.99 -0.20 2.66
CA ILE A 57 -4.21 0.78 3.42
C ILE A 57 -4.55 2.17 2.93
N TYR A 58 -4.85 3.05 3.87
CA TYR A 58 -5.17 4.45 3.63
C TYR A 58 -4.04 5.30 4.17
N PHE A 59 -3.50 6.17 3.32
CA PHE A 59 -2.38 7.05 3.62
C PHE A 59 -2.76 8.51 3.45
N ARG A 60 -1.89 9.39 3.96
CA ARG A 60 -1.88 10.78 3.50
C ARG A 60 -1.31 10.85 2.08
N PRO A 61 -1.69 11.85 1.28
CA PRO A 61 -1.15 12.04 -0.06
C PRO A 61 0.35 12.28 0.00
N GLY A 62 1.07 11.78 -1.00
CA GLY A 62 2.51 11.99 -1.19
C GLY A 62 3.42 11.17 -0.26
N ASN A 63 2.87 10.31 0.61
CA ASN A 63 3.66 9.39 1.44
C ASN A 63 3.09 7.97 1.36
N THR A 64 3.16 7.41 0.15
CA THR A 64 2.58 6.12 -0.20
C THR A 64 3.56 5.26 -1.00
N PRO A 65 3.44 3.93 -0.88
CA PRO A 65 4.10 3.02 -1.79
C PRO A 65 3.40 3.06 -3.16
N GLY A 66 4.20 3.04 -4.24
CA GLY A 66 3.70 2.75 -5.58
C GLY A 66 3.42 1.25 -5.78
N ILE A 67 2.77 0.92 -6.90
CA ILE A 67 2.55 -0.48 -7.33
C ILE A 67 3.90 -1.22 -7.42
N GLY A 68 3.92 -2.47 -6.94
CA GLY A 68 5.12 -3.30 -6.81
C GLY A 68 5.95 -3.02 -5.57
N GLY A 69 5.65 -1.98 -4.79
CA GLY A 69 6.29 -1.72 -3.51
C GLY A 69 5.94 -2.79 -2.46
N MET A 70 6.85 -3.03 -1.51
CA MET A 70 6.64 -3.97 -0.41
C MET A 70 6.25 -3.23 0.85
N VAL A 71 5.16 -3.65 1.50
CA VAL A 71 4.65 -3.03 2.73
C VAL A 71 4.68 -4.04 3.87
N THR A 72 5.33 -3.67 4.96
CA THR A 72 5.21 -4.33 6.26
C THR A 72 3.98 -3.82 6.98
N LEU A 73 2.99 -4.70 7.15
CA LEU A 73 1.73 -4.43 7.83
C LEU A 73 1.90 -4.39 9.36
N PRO A 74 0.94 -3.84 10.11
CA PRO A 74 1.02 -3.75 11.58
C PRO A 74 1.12 -5.09 12.31
N ASP A 75 0.75 -6.19 11.65
CA ASP A 75 0.90 -7.56 12.16
C ASP A 75 2.30 -8.16 11.88
N GLY A 76 3.19 -7.38 11.28
CA GLY A 76 4.57 -7.78 10.92
C GLY A 76 4.69 -8.49 9.58
N THR A 77 3.59 -8.78 8.88
CA THR A 77 3.64 -9.45 7.58
C THR A 77 4.04 -8.49 6.47
N GLU A 78 4.88 -8.94 5.53
CA GLU A 78 5.22 -8.18 4.32
C GLU A 78 4.32 -8.60 3.15
N ARG A 79 3.80 -7.62 2.41
CA ARG A 79 2.93 -7.84 1.25
C ARG A 79 3.21 -6.83 0.13
N GLU A 80 3.03 -7.24 -1.11
CA GLU A 80 3.20 -6.39 -2.30
C GLU A 80 1.97 -5.51 -2.56
N VAL A 81 2.19 -4.29 -3.04
CA VAL A 81 1.15 -3.40 -3.55
C VAL A 81 0.75 -3.78 -4.97
N ILE A 82 -0.52 -4.13 -5.16
CA ILE A 82 -1.07 -4.54 -6.46
C ILE A 82 -1.97 -3.49 -7.11
N VAL A 83 -2.54 -2.58 -6.30
CA VAL A 83 -3.43 -1.51 -6.77
C VAL A 83 -3.19 -0.27 -5.92
N GLN A 84 -3.09 0.88 -6.59
CA GLN A 84 -3.09 2.19 -5.98
C GLN A 84 -4.23 3.02 -6.60
N SER A 85 -4.92 3.79 -5.77
CA SER A 85 -5.96 4.72 -6.20
C SER A 85 -5.94 5.98 -5.35
N GLU A 86 -6.14 7.12 -5.98
CA GLU A 86 -6.26 8.41 -5.30
C GLU A 86 -7.74 8.68 -5.02
N HIS A 87 -8.10 8.85 -3.74
CA HIS A 87 -9.47 9.18 -3.38
C HIS A 87 -9.60 10.65 -2.97
N VAL A 88 -10.02 11.48 -3.92
CA VAL A 88 -10.24 12.93 -3.76
C VAL A 88 -11.68 13.19 -3.30
N GLY A 89 -12.01 12.78 -2.07
CA GLY A 89 -13.41 12.77 -1.59
C GLY A 89 -13.71 13.40 -0.24
N SER A 90 -12.75 13.56 0.67
CA SER A 90 -13.00 14.30 1.93
C SER A 90 -11.75 14.92 2.58
N ARG A 91 -10.82 15.36 1.72
CA ARG A 91 -9.52 16.01 1.97
C ARG A 91 -8.30 15.08 2.04
N GLU A 92 -8.29 14.25 1.01
CA GLU A 92 -7.17 13.59 0.30
C GLU A 92 -6.50 12.44 1.06
N VAL A 93 -6.84 11.24 0.60
CA VAL A 93 -6.39 9.94 1.09
C VAL A 93 -5.96 9.14 -0.12
N GLU A 94 -4.78 8.53 -0.03
CA GLU A 94 -4.36 7.55 -1.02
C GLU A 94 -4.68 6.15 -0.51
N LEU A 95 -5.26 5.34 -1.38
CA LEU A 95 -5.67 3.97 -1.09
C LEU A 95 -4.73 3.01 -1.82
N VAL A 96 -4.17 2.09 -1.05
CA VAL A 96 -3.26 1.05 -1.49
C VAL A 96 -3.87 -0.30 -1.13
N SER A 97 -3.98 -1.21 -2.09
CA SER A 97 -4.37 -2.59 -1.84
C SER A 97 -3.17 -3.51 -1.97
N VAL A 98 -3.04 -4.45 -1.03
CA VAL A 98 -1.96 -5.43 -0.99
C VAL A 98 -2.47 -6.83 -1.26
N ASP A 99 -1.66 -7.68 -1.86
CA ASP A 99 -2.06 -9.03 -2.28
C ASP A 99 -2.07 -10.08 -1.15
N VAL A 100 -2.83 -11.16 -1.33
CA VAL A 100 -2.72 -12.40 -0.56
C VAL A 100 -1.89 -13.42 -1.37
N GLY A 101 -0.57 -13.33 -1.28
CA GLY A 101 0.33 -14.43 -1.61
C GLY A 101 0.06 -15.68 -0.77
#